data_AF-A0A963NPB8-F1
#
_entry.id   AF-A0A963NPB8-F1
#
_cell.length_a   1.000
_cell.length_b   1.000
_cell.length_c   1.000
_cell.angle_alpha   90.00
_cell.angle_beta   90.00
_cell.angle_gamma   90.00
#
_symmetry.space_group_name_H-M   'P 1'
#
loop_
_entity.id
_entity.type
_entity.pdbx_description
1 polymer ?
#
loop_
_entity_poly.entity_id
_entity_poly.type
_entity_poly.pdbx_seq_one_letter_code
_entity_poly.pdbx_strand_id
1 'polypeptide(L)'
;MALSKQIKEFNTYLKNNESVLDRDFKHVSDKIMLHWGYPEFYPFIKKLLVNNPDRNRKGFPIEAMQEIYKLYEIHTDLFPHMDSRD
;
A
#
# COMPACT_ATOMS: atom_id res chain seq x y z
N MET A 1 -11.19 -7.85 -2.16
CA MET A 1 -11.17 -8.34 -0.76
C MET A 1 -10.34 -7.35 0.05
N ALA A 2 -10.63 -7.17 1.34
CA ALA A 2 -9.96 -6.14 2.17
C ALA A 2 -8.49 -6.52 2.46
N LEU A 3 -7.56 -5.56 2.37
CA LEU A 3 -6.14 -5.74 2.68
C LEU A 3 -5.95 -6.21 4.11
N SER A 4 -6.65 -5.56 5.03
CA SER A 4 -6.67 -5.87 6.47
C SER A 4 -7.07 -7.32 6.78
N LYS A 5 -7.78 -8.00 5.88
CA LYS A 5 -8.19 -9.41 6.09
C LYS A 5 -7.22 -10.42 5.50
N GLN A 6 -6.38 -10.02 4.56
CA GLN A 6 -5.50 -10.92 3.80
C GLN A 6 -4.03 -10.80 4.23
N ILE A 7 -3.63 -9.66 4.77
CA ILE A 7 -2.25 -9.39 5.18
C ILE A 7 -2.22 -9.28 6.71
N LYS A 8 -1.68 -10.30 7.37
CA LYS A 8 -1.70 -10.44 8.84
C LYS A 8 -0.92 -9.32 9.52
N GLU A 9 0.24 -8.97 8.98
CA GLU A 9 1.14 -7.93 9.47
C GLU A 9 0.44 -6.57 9.39
N PHE A 10 -0.32 -6.33 8.32
CA PHE A 10 -1.06 -5.09 8.14
C PHE A 10 -2.25 -5.00 9.10
N ASN A 11 -2.99 -6.09 9.30
CA ASN A 11 -4.04 -6.13 10.33
C ASN A 11 -3.48 -5.86 11.74
N THR A 12 -2.30 -6.43 12.02
CA THR A 12 -1.59 -6.24 13.29
C THR A 12 -1.21 -4.77 13.49
N TYR A 13 -0.70 -4.11 12.43
CA TYR A 13 -0.44 -2.68 12.43
C TYR A 13 -1.70 -1.84 12.71
N LEU A 14 -2.82 -2.20 12.07
CA LEU A 14 -4.10 -1.50 12.27
C LEU A 14 -4.69 -1.72 13.67
N LYS A 15 -4.18 -2.67 14.46
CA LYS A 15 -4.73 -3.06 15.77
C LYS A 15 -6.21 -3.43 15.68
N ASN A 16 -6.61 -4.12 14.60
CA ASN A 16 -7.99 -4.46 14.27
C ASN A 16 -8.92 -3.26 13.98
N ASN A 17 -8.38 -2.05 13.75
CA ASN A 17 -9.17 -0.94 13.23
C ASN A 17 -9.44 -1.10 11.71
N GLU A 18 -10.45 -0.40 11.22
CA GLU A 18 -10.75 -0.34 9.79
C GLU A 18 -9.66 0.45 9.04
N SER A 19 -9.20 -0.11 7.92
CA SER A 19 -8.25 0.56 7.03
C SER A 19 -8.93 1.66 6.23
N VAL A 20 -8.33 2.85 6.22
CA VAL A 20 -8.74 3.98 5.38
C VAL A 20 -8.63 3.62 3.90
N LEU A 21 -7.61 2.84 3.50
CA LEU A 21 -7.50 2.34 2.13
C LEU A 21 -8.64 1.39 1.77
N ASP A 22 -9.02 0.47 2.67
CA ASP A 22 -10.13 -0.45 2.43
C ASP A 22 -11.49 0.28 2.36
N ARG A 23 -11.69 1.32 3.19
CA ARG A 23 -12.94 2.09 3.28
C ARG A 23 -13.09 3.13 2.16
N ASP A 24 -12.10 4.01 1.99
CA ASP A 24 -12.22 5.22 1.18
C ASP A 24 -11.48 5.11 -0.17
N PHE A 25 -10.50 4.21 -0.27
CA PHE A 25 -9.65 4.06 -1.45
C PHE A 25 -9.64 2.62 -1.99
N LYS A 26 -10.82 1.98 -2.05
CA LYS A 26 -10.94 0.56 -2.44
C LYS A 26 -10.22 0.19 -3.75
N HIS A 27 -10.20 1.08 -4.73
CA HIS A 27 -9.49 0.85 -5.99
C HIS A 27 -7.96 0.77 -5.83
N VAL A 28 -7.40 1.46 -4.82
CA VAL A 28 -6.00 1.36 -4.43
C VAL A 28 -5.79 0.04 -3.71
N SER A 29 -6.64 -0.31 -2.74
CA SER A 29 -6.49 -1.54 -1.97
C SER A 29 -6.58 -2.80 -2.84
N ASP A 30 -7.53 -2.83 -3.78
CA ASP A 30 -7.65 -3.94 -4.75
C ASP A 30 -6.39 -4.06 -5.64
N LYS A 31 -5.76 -2.94 -6.03
CA LYS A 31 -4.52 -2.97 -6.82
C LYS A 31 -3.31 -3.38 -6.00
N ILE A 32 -3.21 -2.93 -4.76
CA ILE A 32 -2.16 -3.42 -3.84
C ILE A 32 -2.27 -4.93 -3.71
N MET A 33 -3.50 -5.45 -3.52
CA MET A 33 -3.75 -6.89 -3.42
C MET A 33 -3.34 -7.64 -4.69
N LEU A 34 -3.67 -7.10 -5.87
CA LEU A 34 -3.34 -7.73 -7.15
C LEU A 34 -1.83 -7.94 -7.33
N HIS A 35 -1.02 -7.02 -6.82
CA HIS A 35 0.43 -7.07 -6.92
C HIS A 35 1.13 -7.66 -5.68
N TRP A 36 0.39 -8.02 -4.63
CA TRP A 36 0.98 -8.45 -3.37
C TRP A 36 1.77 -9.76 -3.52
N GLY A 37 3.03 -9.76 -3.11
CA GLY A 37 3.93 -10.90 -3.27
C GLY A 37 4.51 -11.05 -4.67
N TYR A 38 4.42 -10.01 -5.50
CA TYR A 38 5.00 -9.97 -6.85
C TYR A 38 5.91 -8.74 -7.03
N PRO A 39 6.93 -8.79 -7.91
CA PRO A 39 7.83 -7.66 -8.16
C PRO A 39 7.11 -6.39 -8.62
N GLU A 40 5.97 -6.52 -9.31
CA GLU A 40 5.13 -5.41 -9.79
C GLU A 40 4.54 -4.57 -8.65
N PHE A 41 4.61 -5.05 -7.40
CA PHE A 41 4.24 -4.27 -6.22
C PHE A 41 5.05 -2.98 -6.13
N TYR A 42 6.37 -3.04 -6.30
CA TYR A 42 7.27 -1.91 -6.10
C TYR A 42 7.04 -0.73 -7.05
N PRO A 43 6.95 -0.90 -8.38
CA PRO A 43 6.65 0.21 -9.28
C PRO A 43 5.26 0.80 -9.00
N PHE A 44 4.29 -0.02 -8.57
CA PHE A 44 2.97 0.46 -8.22
C PHE A 44 2.95 1.28 -6.93
N ILE A 45 3.48 0.73 -5.83
CA ILE A 45 3.46 1.39 -4.51
C ILE A 45 4.33 2.65 -4.49
N LYS A 46 5.50 2.64 -5.15
CA LYS A 46 6.38 3.82 -5.26
C LYS A 46 5.67 4.95 -6.00
N LYS A 47 4.86 4.65 -7.02
CA LYS A 47 4.05 5.65 -7.73
C LYS A 47 2.98 6.32 -6.84
N LEU A 48 2.48 5.64 -5.83
CA LEU A 48 1.55 6.23 -4.86
C LEU A 48 2.26 7.14 -3.85
N LEU A 49 3.54 6.86 -3.55
CA LEU A 49 4.37 7.62 -2.62
C LEU A 49 5.00 8.88 -3.25
N VAL A 50 5.14 8.93 -4.57
CA VAL A 50 5.70 10.10 -5.28
C VAL A 50 4.66 11.21 -5.39
N ASN A 51 5.01 12.39 -4.88
CA ASN A 51 4.24 13.61 -5.11
C ASN A 51 4.50 14.11 -6.54
N ASN A 52 3.51 14.03 -7.42
CA ASN A 52 3.60 14.52 -8.79
C ASN A 52 2.84 15.86 -8.90
N PRO A 53 3.54 17.00 -9.03
CA PRO A 53 2.91 18.33 -9.04
C PRO A 53 2.09 18.60 -10.32
N ASP A 54 2.26 17.79 -11.37
CA ASP A 54 1.75 18.03 -12.72
C ASP A 54 0.30 17.55 -12.95
N ARG A 55 -0.38 17.09 -11.89
CA ARG A 55 -1.79 16.66 -12.00
C ARG A 55 -2.60 17.29 -10.89
N ASN A 56 -3.77 17.80 -11.26
CA ASN A 56 -4.81 18.35 -10.40
C ASN A 56 -5.45 17.28 -9.46
N ARG A 57 -4.64 16.36 -8.95
CA ARG A 57 -5.02 15.27 -8.05
C ARG A 57 -4.85 15.77 -6.64
N LYS A 58 -5.94 15.77 -5.87
CA LYS A 58 -5.83 15.81 -4.41
C LYS A 58 -5.04 14.57 -4.00
N GLY A 59 -3.91 14.77 -3.33
CA GLY A 59 -3.11 13.68 -2.77
C GLY A 59 -3.92 12.85 -1.76
N PHE A 60 -3.30 11.82 -1.21
CA PHE A 60 -3.93 11.05 -0.15
C PHE A 60 -3.94 11.86 1.16
N PRO A 61 -4.99 11.68 2.00
CA PRO A 61 -4.93 12.13 3.38
C PRO A 61 -3.80 11.41 4.13
N ILE A 62 -3.34 11.99 5.23
CA ILE A 62 -2.15 11.52 5.95
C ILE A 62 -2.29 10.08 6.44
N GLU A 63 -3.49 9.69 6.86
CA GLU A 63 -3.80 8.34 7.35
C GLU A 63 -3.65 7.30 6.23
N ALA A 64 -4.17 7.61 5.03
CA ALA A 64 -4.00 6.75 3.86
C ALA A 64 -2.53 6.66 3.42
N MET A 65 -1.77 7.76 3.49
CA MET A 65 -0.34 7.75 3.21
C MET A 65 0.45 6.88 4.19
N GLN A 66 0.10 6.93 5.48
CA GLN A 66 0.70 6.08 6.51
C GLN A 66 0.44 4.60 6.24
N GLU A 67 -0.78 4.23 5.85
CA GLU A 67 -1.11 2.86 5.46
C GLU A 67 -0.34 2.41 4.20
N ILE A 68 -0.26 3.25 3.16
CA ILE A 68 0.51 2.96 1.94
C ILE A 68 1.99 2.73 2.27
N TYR A 69 2.57 3.61 3.08
CA TYR A 69 3.97 3.49 3.50
C TYR A 69 4.19 2.23 4.34
N LYS A 70 3.27 1.91 5.25
CA LYS A 70 3.37 0.69 6.06
C LYS A 70 3.28 -0.57 5.22
N LEU A 71 2.40 -0.60 4.21
CA LEU A 71 2.31 -1.72 3.27
C LEU A 71 3.61 -1.91 2.48
N TYR A 72 4.28 -0.82 2.10
CA TYR A 72 5.61 -0.86 1.50
C TYR A 72 6.66 -1.49 2.43
N GLU A 73 6.71 -1.06 3.69
CA GLU A 73 7.62 -1.65 4.69
C GLU A 73 7.36 -3.14 4.87
N ILE A 74 6.10 -3.52 5.10
CA ILE A 74 5.70 -4.92 5.30
C ILE A 74 6.10 -5.77 4.09
N HIS A 75 5.83 -5.31 2.88
CA HIS A 75 6.20 -6.08 1.69
C HIS A 75 7.72 -6.21 1.55
N THR A 76 8.47 -5.16 1.89
CA THR A 76 9.94 -5.20 1.88
C THR A 76 10.50 -6.19 2.90
N ASP A 77 9.91 -6.27 4.08
CA ASP A 77 10.31 -7.21 5.13
C ASP A 77 9.95 -8.66 4.75
N LEU A 78 8.77 -8.89 4.15
CA LEU A 78 8.29 -10.22 3.76
C LEU A 78 8.93 -10.75 2.46
N PHE A 79 9.29 -9.86 1.53
CA PHE A 79 9.78 -10.20 0.19
C PHE A 79 11.08 -9.44 -0.16
N PRO A 80 12.16 -9.60 0.63
CA PRO A 80 13.36 -8.77 0.52
C PRO A 80 14.10 -8.86 -0.82
N HIS A 81 13.86 -9.91 -1.60
CA HIS A 81 14.49 -10.13 -2.91
C HIS A 81 13.68 -9.59 -4.10
N MET A 82 12.48 -9.06 -3.85
CA MET A 82 11.57 -8.61 -4.91
C MET A 82 11.68 -7.10 -5.22
N ASP A 83 12.31 -6.32 -4.34
CA ASP A 83 12.66 -4.92 -4.64
C ASP A 83 13.92 -4.93 -5.50
N SER A 84 13.75 -4.83 -6.81
CA SER A 84 14.86 -4.50 -7.71
C SER A 84 15.29 -3.07 -7.39
N ARG A 85 16.20 -2.94 -6.44
CA ARG A 85 16.94 -1.71 -6.16
C ARG A 85 17.95 -1.53 -7.30
N ASP A 86 17.45 -1.10 -8.45
CA ASP A 86 18.29 -0.52 -9.51
C ASP A 86 18.63 0.94 -9.14
#